data_AF-A0A8S8YSS1-F1
#
_entry.id   AF-A0A8S8YSS1-F1
#
_cell.length_a   1.000
_cell.length_b   1.000
_cell.length_c   1.000
_cell.angle_alpha   90.00
_cell.angle_beta   90.00
_cell.angle_gamma   90.00
#
_symmetry.space_group_name_H-M   'P 1'
#
loop_
_entity.id
_entity.type
_entity.pdbx_description
1 polymer ?
#
loop_
_entity_poly.entity_id
_entity_poly.type
_entity_poly.pdbx_seq_one_letter_code
_entity_poly.pdbx_strand_id
1 'polypeptide(L)'
;MPIPSELQKAWDDAVAFVEEKKDPEAALEALRAAWGSIENETQRAKTLALAADAGTELGLIDGKNRKSHWQKAYRNYNNALSINSKSKETRIKMNKLASMMDEESISLGLGFQMFDQGNPTPLGLLVMILTLAGLLVSVKLVSEFFDDTNNPLVSMEVQYVQNGQTITGEIQIELYQDEAPMHVESFLTHVENGAYVGIEFHRVISEFMIQGGDIESMGGSGGYAATTMVGATESKCPSHNVPIRRTTRTARTRERSEAHCWSLAALMQA
;
A
#
# COMPACT_ATOMS: atom_id res chain seq x y z
N MET A 1 50.23 0.46 -20.06
CA MET A 1 50.70 1.63 -19.30
C MET A 1 51.66 1.16 -18.23
N PRO A 2 52.72 1.92 -17.91
CA PRO A 2 53.63 1.59 -16.81
C PRO A 2 52.88 1.60 -15.48
N ILE A 3 53.31 0.76 -14.54
CA ILE A 3 52.76 0.72 -13.19
C ILE A 3 53.34 1.91 -12.41
N PRO A 4 52.52 2.70 -11.69
CA PRO A 4 53.02 3.75 -10.81
C PRO A 4 54.04 3.18 -9.79
N SER A 5 55.17 3.87 -9.61
CA SER A 5 56.27 3.39 -8.76
C SER A 5 55.83 3.21 -7.30
N GLU A 6 54.96 4.08 -6.80
CA GLU A 6 54.37 3.99 -5.46
C GLU A 6 53.55 2.71 -5.27
N LEU A 7 52.75 2.36 -6.29
CA LEU A 7 51.90 1.18 -6.26
C LEU A 7 52.73 -0.11 -6.34
N GLN A 8 53.76 -0.12 -7.17
CA GLN A 8 54.69 -1.25 -7.26
C GLN A 8 55.40 -1.48 -5.92
N LYS A 9 55.91 -0.41 -5.30
CA LYS A 9 56.53 -0.48 -3.98
C LYS A 9 55.56 -1.03 -2.93
N ALA A 10 54.31 -0.57 -2.92
CA ALA A 10 53.31 -1.05 -1.97
C ALA A 10 52.98 -2.54 -2.16
N TRP A 11 52.99 -3.05 -3.40
CA TRP A 11 52.82 -4.48 -3.65
C TRP A 11 54.02 -5.30 -3.15
N ASP A 12 55.23 -4.82 -3.40
CA ASP A 12 56.46 -5.49 -2.97
C ASP A 12 56.56 -5.51 -1.44
N ASP A 13 56.25 -4.37 -0.79
CA ASP A 13 56.18 -4.24 0.66
C ASP A 13 55.10 -5.19 1.23
N ALA A 14 53.91 -5.26 0.63
CA ALA A 14 52.83 -6.14 1.09
C ALA A 14 53.21 -7.62 1.01
N VAL A 15 53.88 -8.05 -0.06
CA VAL A 15 54.37 -9.43 -0.19
C VAL A 15 55.42 -9.72 0.88
N ALA A 16 56.38 -8.81 1.09
CA ALA A 16 57.40 -8.96 2.12
C ALA A 16 56.81 -9.03 3.54
N PHE A 17 55.79 -8.21 3.84
CA PHE A 17 55.13 -8.23 5.14
C PHE A 17 54.38 -9.54 5.41
N VAL A 18 53.77 -10.13 4.38
CA VAL A 18 53.05 -11.40 4.47
C VAL A 18 54.01 -12.59 4.57
N GLU A 19 55.03 -12.66 3.72
CA GLU A 19 55.92 -13.83 3.62
C GLU A 19 57.06 -13.82 4.65
N GLU A 20 57.69 -12.67 4.90
CA GLU A 20 58.90 -12.58 5.74
C GLU A 20 58.58 -12.18 7.18
N LYS A 21 57.77 -11.14 7.37
CA LYS A 21 57.56 -10.51 8.69
C LYS A 21 56.35 -11.06 9.44
N LYS A 22 55.48 -11.82 8.77
CA LYS A 22 54.21 -12.34 9.31
C LYS A 22 53.33 -11.26 9.94
N ASP A 23 53.37 -10.06 9.37
CA ASP A 23 52.56 -8.92 9.81
C ASP A 23 51.59 -8.51 8.69
N PRO A 24 50.44 -9.23 8.57
CA PRO A 24 49.47 -8.96 7.53
C PRO A 24 48.72 -7.63 7.74
N GLU A 25 48.75 -7.02 8.93
CA GLU A 25 48.11 -5.72 9.15
C GLU A 25 48.90 -4.60 8.47
N ALA A 26 50.22 -4.61 8.63
CA ALA A 26 51.12 -3.69 7.92
C ALA A 26 51.01 -3.85 6.39
N ALA A 27 50.84 -5.09 5.90
CA ALA A 27 50.60 -5.36 4.48
C ALA A 27 49.29 -4.69 3.99
N LEU A 28 48.19 -4.81 4.75
CA LEU A 28 46.93 -4.18 4.40
C LEU A 28 47.00 -2.65 4.45
N GLU A 29 47.78 -2.09 5.39
CA GLU A 29 47.99 -0.65 5.48
C GLU A 29 48.75 -0.10 4.27
N ALA A 30 49.83 -0.76 3.86
CA ALA A 30 50.58 -0.40 2.66
C ALA A 30 49.69 -0.41 1.40
N LEU A 31 48.85 -1.43 1.25
CA LEU A 31 47.92 -1.55 0.13
C LEU A 31 46.81 -0.48 0.16
N ARG A 32 46.34 -0.08 1.35
CA ARG A 32 45.36 1.01 1.49
C ARG A 32 45.96 2.37 1.16
N ALA A 33 47.20 2.62 1.58
CA ALA A 33 47.91 3.86 1.29
C ALA A 33 48.09 4.08 -0.22
N ALA A 34 48.39 3.00 -0.96
CA ALA A 34 48.55 3.05 -2.41
C ALA A 34 47.24 2.91 -3.21
N TRP A 35 46.09 2.75 -2.55
CA TRP A 35 44.80 2.52 -3.23
C TRP A 35 44.39 3.70 -4.14
N GLY A 36 44.74 4.93 -3.75
CA GLY A 36 44.45 6.13 -4.53
C GLY A 36 45.28 6.25 -5.82
N SER A 37 46.41 5.56 -5.91
CA SER A 37 47.33 5.59 -7.06
C SER A 37 46.98 4.55 -8.12
N ILE A 38 45.82 3.87 -8.01
CA ILE A 38 45.37 2.84 -8.96
C ILE A 38 44.67 3.50 -10.15
N GLU A 39 45.22 3.33 -11.34
CA GLU A 39 44.67 3.90 -12.58
C GLU A 39 43.92 2.86 -13.43
N ASN A 40 44.22 1.57 -13.26
CA ASN A 40 43.72 0.49 -14.11
C ASN A 40 42.97 -0.60 -13.32
N GLU A 41 41.92 -1.15 -13.91
CA GLU A 41 41.17 -2.29 -13.39
C GLU A 41 42.05 -3.52 -13.12
N THR A 42 43.04 -3.79 -13.97
CA THR A 42 43.99 -4.90 -13.77
C THR A 42 44.88 -4.70 -12.53
N GLN A 43 45.31 -3.47 -12.26
CA GLN A 43 46.04 -3.10 -11.05
C GLN A 43 45.14 -3.22 -9.81
N ARG A 44 43.87 -2.82 -9.94
CA ARG A 44 42.85 -3.00 -8.90
C ARG A 44 42.63 -4.47 -8.55
N ALA A 45 42.51 -5.33 -9.57
CA ALA A 45 42.35 -6.77 -9.37
C ALA A 45 43.55 -7.39 -8.64
N LYS A 46 44.78 -7.00 -9.01
CA LYS A 46 46.00 -7.47 -8.32
C LYS A 46 46.07 -6.99 -6.88
N THR A 47 45.74 -5.73 -6.62
CA THR A 47 45.72 -5.16 -5.26
C THR A 47 44.68 -5.84 -4.37
N LEU A 48 43.48 -6.13 -4.92
CA LEU A 48 42.45 -6.89 -4.21
C LEU A 48 42.88 -8.32 -3.90
N ALA A 49 43.58 -8.99 -4.83
CA ALA A 49 44.13 -10.32 -4.61
C ALA A 49 45.20 -10.32 -3.49
N LEU A 50 46.13 -9.37 -3.49
CA LEU A 50 47.13 -9.23 -2.43
C LEU A 50 46.51 -8.90 -1.07
N ALA A 51 45.47 -8.06 -1.04
CA ALA A 51 44.72 -7.78 0.19
C ALA A 51 43.97 -9.01 0.70
N ALA A 52 43.51 -9.90 -0.20
CA ALA A 52 42.91 -11.17 0.17
C ALA A 52 43.95 -12.16 0.73
N ASP A 53 45.15 -12.20 0.16
CA ASP A 53 46.28 -12.99 0.67
C ASP A 53 46.61 -12.57 2.12
N ALA A 54 46.80 -11.26 2.36
CA ALA A 54 47.05 -10.73 3.71
C ALA A 54 45.88 -11.02 4.68
N GLY A 55 44.63 -10.87 4.23
CA GLY A 55 43.45 -11.17 5.05
C GLY A 55 43.30 -12.65 5.40
N THR A 56 43.81 -13.55 4.56
CA THR A 56 43.83 -14.99 4.81
C THR A 56 44.79 -15.32 5.95
N GLU A 57 46.01 -14.80 5.89
CA GLU A 57 47.03 -14.95 6.94
C GLU A 57 46.61 -14.28 8.25
N LEU A 58 45.94 -13.11 8.18
CA LEU A 58 45.41 -12.45 9.36
C LEU A 58 44.39 -13.32 10.12
N GLY A 59 43.57 -14.11 9.42
CA GLY A 59 42.65 -15.05 10.07
C GLY A 59 43.34 -16.28 10.70
N LEU A 60 44.57 -16.60 10.28
CA LEU A 60 45.40 -17.61 10.94
C LEU A 60 45.98 -17.08 12.25
N ILE A 61 46.37 -15.80 12.29
CA ILE A 61 46.92 -15.13 13.48
C ILE A 61 45.82 -14.77 14.48
N ASP A 62 44.77 -14.08 14.04
CA ASP A 62 43.64 -13.65 14.87
C ASP A 62 42.51 -14.69 14.87
N GLY A 63 42.69 -15.71 15.71
CA GLY A 63 41.69 -16.77 15.90
C GLY A 63 40.32 -16.28 16.39
N LYS A 64 40.25 -15.11 17.07
CA LYS A 64 38.98 -14.58 17.59
C LYS A 64 38.10 -14.01 16.46
N ASN A 65 38.70 -13.30 15.50
CA ASN A 65 37.97 -12.71 14.38
C ASN A 65 38.18 -13.43 13.04
N ARG A 66 38.77 -14.63 13.05
CA ARG A 66 39.04 -15.49 11.89
C ARG A 66 37.91 -15.50 10.86
N LYS A 67 36.68 -15.75 11.31
CA LYS A 67 35.47 -15.74 10.46
C LYS A 67 35.34 -14.45 9.66
N SER A 68 35.49 -13.28 10.31
CA SER A 68 35.37 -11.98 9.65
C SER A 68 36.47 -11.77 8.62
N HIS A 69 37.71 -12.10 8.99
CA HIS A 69 38.89 -11.94 8.14
C HIS A 69 38.80 -12.80 6.88
N TRP A 70 38.46 -14.08 7.03
CA TRP A 70 38.30 -15.00 5.91
C TRP A 70 37.11 -14.67 5.02
N GLN A 71 35.97 -14.25 5.59
CA GLN A 71 34.85 -13.74 4.79
C GLN A 71 35.20 -12.48 3.99
N LYS A 72 36.03 -11.58 4.55
CA LYS A 72 36.52 -10.40 3.83
C LYS A 72 37.52 -10.78 2.74
N ALA A 73 38.47 -11.66 3.04
CA ALA A 73 39.45 -12.17 2.09
C ALA A 73 38.78 -12.88 0.90
N TYR A 74 37.80 -13.75 1.16
CA TYR A 74 37.03 -14.42 0.12
C TYR A 74 36.29 -13.43 -0.80
N ARG A 75 35.65 -12.41 -0.23
CA ARG A 75 35.01 -11.34 -1.02
C ARG A 75 36.01 -10.56 -1.86
N ASN A 76 37.20 -10.28 -1.33
CA ASN A 76 38.27 -9.62 -2.08
C ASN A 76 38.77 -10.48 -3.25
N TYR A 77 38.94 -11.80 -3.07
CA TYR A 77 39.25 -12.70 -4.18
C TYR A 77 38.14 -12.71 -5.24
N ASN A 78 36.87 -12.76 -4.82
CA ASN A 78 35.75 -12.74 -5.75
C ASN A 78 35.70 -11.42 -6.57
N ASN A 79 35.93 -10.29 -5.91
CA ASN A 79 36.04 -8.98 -6.56
C ASN A 79 37.27 -8.88 -7.48
N ALA A 80 38.38 -9.54 -7.13
CA ALA A 80 39.54 -9.60 -8.01
C ALA A 80 39.26 -10.44 -9.27
N LEU A 81 38.53 -11.55 -9.13
CA LEU A 81 38.16 -12.44 -10.24
C LEU A 81 37.05 -11.88 -11.12
N SER A 82 36.14 -11.06 -10.58
CA SER A 82 35.14 -10.37 -11.41
C SER A 82 35.80 -9.37 -12.37
N ILE A 83 36.92 -8.78 -11.98
CA ILE A 83 37.72 -7.87 -12.82
C ILE A 83 38.71 -8.63 -13.70
N ASN A 84 39.48 -9.58 -13.15
CA ASN A 84 40.44 -10.41 -13.88
C ASN A 84 40.10 -11.91 -13.75
N SER A 85 39.12 -12.34 -14.53
CA SER A 85 38.61 -13.71 -14.52
C SER A 85 39.61 -14.77 -15.01
N LYS A 86 40.67 -14.37 -15.72
CA LYS A 86 41.69 -15.28 -16.27
C LYS A 86 42.84 -15.56 -15.30
N SER A 87 42.89 -14.91 -14.15
CA SER A 87 43.92 -15.15 -13.14
C SER A 87 43.79 -16.55 -12.53
N LYS A 88 44.64 -17.48 -12.99
CA LYS A 88 44.70 -18.86 -12.46
C LYS A 88 45.17 -18.86 -11.00
N GLU A 89 46.15 -18.03 -10.68
CA GLU A 89 46.74 -17.93 -9.34
C GLU A 89 45.71 -17.50 -8.29
N THR A 90 44.97 -16.43 -8.57
CA THR A 90 43.91 -15.91 -7.68
C THR A 90 42.84 -16.97 -7.41
N ARG A 91 42.44 -17.74 -8.43
CA ARG A 91 41.48 -18.83 -8.27
C ARG A 91 42.01 -19.97 -7.40
N ILE A 92 43.29 -20.32 -7.54
CA ILE A 92 43.92 -21.36 -6.70
C ILE A 92 43.95 -20.91 -5.24
N LYS A 93 44.40 -19.67 -4.97
CA LYS A 93 44.44 -19.11 -3.61
C LYS A 93 43.04 -19.00 -2.99
N MET A 94 42.05 -18.56 -3.77
CA MET A 94 40.66 -18.52 -3.33
C MET A 94 40.11 -19.92 -3.00
N ASN A 95 40.37 -20.92 -3.82
CA ASN A 95 39.93 -22.29 -3.56
C ASN A 95 40.62 -22.88 -2.31
N LYS A 96 41.90 -22.55 -2.09
CA LYS A 96 42.61 -22.90 -0.84
C LYS A 96 41.92 -22.26 0.36
N LEU A 97 41.60 -20.96 0.31
CA LEU A 97 40.85 -20.28 1.37
C LEU A 97 39.47 -20.91 1.59
N ALA A 98 38.75 -21.24 0.52
CA ALA A 98 37.45 -21.89 0.61
C ALA A 98 37.54 -23.25 1.32
N SER A 99 38.58 -24.04 1.03
CA SER A 99 38.86 -25.31 1.73
C SER A 99 39.17 -25.10 3.20
N MET A 100 39.94 -24.07 3.57
CA MET A 100 40.22 -23.73 4.97
C MET A 100 38.97 -23.24 5.71
N MET A 101 38.11 -22.47 5.02
CA MET A 101 36.83 -22.04 5.58
C MET A 101 35.88 -23.22 5.82
N ASP A 102 35.88 -24.21 4.94
CA ASP A 102 35.07 -25.43 5.07
C ASP A 102 35.54 -26.29 6.25
N GLU A 103 36.85 -26.49 6.39
CA GLU A 103 37.48 -27.20 7.52
C GLU A 103 37.07 -26.60 8.88
N GLU A 104 36.96 -25.28 8.96
CA GLU A 104 36.60 -24.53 10.17
C GLU A 104 35.09 -24.20 10.25
N SER A 105 34.26 -24.76 9.36
CA SER A 105 32.80 -24.55 9.33
C SER A 105 32.37 -23.07 9.22
N ILE A 106 33.17 -22.24 8.53
CA ILE A 106 32.91 -20.82 8.33
C ILE A 106 32.14 -20.61 7.02
N SER A 107 30.86 -20.26 7.13
CA SER A 107 30.03 -19.87 5.99
C SER A 107 30.18 -18.39 5.65
N LEU A 108 29.89 -17.99 4.40
CA LEU A 108 29.89 -16.59 3.95
C LEU A 108 28.77 -15.73 4.56
N GLY A 109 27.90 -16.34 5.37
CA GLY A 109 26.76 -15.70 6.04
C GLY A 109 25.62 -15.42 5.08
N LEU A 110 24.38 -15.69 5.51
CA LEU A 110 23.20 -15.09 4.90
C LEU A 110 23.22 -13.59 5.22
N GLY A 111 23.95 -12.80 4.45
CA GLY A 111 23.73 -11.36 4.42
C GLY A 111 22.33 -11.10 3.87
N PHE A 112 21.59 -10.16 4.45
CA PHE A 112 20.36 -9.61 3.86
C PHE A 112 20.70 -8.84 2.59
N GLN A 113 21.14 -9.54 1.55
CA GLN A 113 21.38 -8.96 0.25
C GLN A 113 20.04 -8.95 -0.48
N MET A 114 19.33 -7.82 -0.45
CA MET A 114 18.05 -7.68 -1.17
C MET A 114 18.25 -7.64 -2.70
N PHE A 115 19.46 -7.30 -3.15
CA PHE A 115 19.82 -7.19 -4.57
C PHE A 115 21.20 -7.78 -4.83
N ASP A 116 21.29 -8.69 -5.79
CA ASP A 116 22.55 -9.21 -6.31
C ASP A 116 22.68 -8.89 -7.80
N GLN A 117 23.72 -8.13 -8.16
CA GLN A 117 23.99 -7.67 -9.53
C GLN A 117 22.79 -7.01 -10.25
N GLY A 118 21.96 -6.27 -9.51
CA GLY A 118 20.77 -5.59 -10.05
C GLY A 118 19.50 -6.44 -10.11
N ASN A 119 19.58 -7.74 -9.81
CA ASN A 119 18.41 -8.61 -9.70
C ASN A 119 18.00 -8.77 -8.23
N PRO A 120 16.70 -8.68 -7.90
CA PRO A 120 16.23 -8.92 -6.54
C PRO A 120 16.48 -10.38 -6.17
N THR A 121 17.07 -10.61 -4.99
CA THR A 121 17.24 -11.97 -4.48
C THR A 121 15.87 -12.55 -4.08
N PRO A 122 15.73 -13.88 -3.93
CA PRO A 122 14.48 -14.49 -3.47
C PRO A 122 13.96 -13.88 -2.15
N LEU A 123 14.88 -13.52 -1.24
CA LEU A 123 14.55 -12.84 0.00
C LEU A 123 14.15 -11.37 -0.23
N GLY A 124 14.84 -10.66 -1.13
CA GLY A 124 14.47 -9.31 -1.53
C GLY A 124 13.06 -9.23 -2.15
N LEU A 125 12.70 -10.24 -2.95
CA LEU A 125 11.37 -10.36 -3.53
C LEU A 125 10.29 -10.58 -2.44
N LEU A 126 10.56 -11.45 -1.46
CA LEU A 126 9.65 -11.64 -0.31
C LEU A 126 9.46 -10.34 0.48
N VAL A 127 10.53 -9.61 0.77
CA VAL A 127 10.46 -8.32 1.46
C VAL A 127 9.64 -7.32 0.63
N MET A 128 9.87 -7.23 -0.68
CA MET A 128 9.07 -6.35 -1.55
C MET A 128 7.59 -6.70 -1.52
N ILE A 129 7.23 -7.99 -1.62
CA ILE A 129 5.83 -8.42 -1.51
C ILE A 129 5.23 -8.05 -0.16
N LEU A 130 5.96 -8.29 0.94
CA LEU A 130 5.48 -7.97 2.28
C LEU A 130 5.29 -6.45 2.47
N THR A 131 6.21 -5.64 1.95
CA THR A 131 6.07 -4.17 2.00
C THR A 131 4.88 -3.68 1.19
N LEU A 132 4.63 -4.25 0.01
CA LEU A 132 3.48 -3.92 -0.83
C LEU A 132 2.17 -4.35 -0.17
N ALA A 133 2.12 -5.55 0.41
CA ALA A 133 0.96 -6.03 1.14
C ALA A 133 0.67 -5.17 2.37
N GLY A 134 1.70 -4.79 3.14
CA GLY A 134 1.56 -3.87 4.28
C GLY A 134 1.03 -2.50 3.88
N LEU A 135 1.49 -1.95 2.76
CA LEU A 135 0.97 -0.69 2.21
C LEU A 135 -0.53 -0.79 1.89
N LEU A 136 -0.97 -1.86 1.22
CA LEU A 136 -2.39 -2.05 0.90
C LEU A 136 -3.26 -2.20 2.16
N VAL A 137 -2.78 -2.94 3.16
CA VAL A 137 -3.48 -3.06 4.46
C VAL A 137 -3.57 -1.70 5.15
N SER A 138 -2.52 -0.88 5.10
CA SER A 138 -2.52 0.45 5.71
C SER A 138 -3.59 1.37 5.10
N VAL A 139 -3.80 1.33 3.77
CA VAL A 139 -4.84 2.12 3.10
C VAL A 139 -6.24 1.71 3.55
N LYS A 140 -6.50 0.40 3.66
CA LYS A 140 -7.78 -0.11 4.17
C LYS A 140 -8.04 0.26 5.63
N LEU A 141 -7.00 0.21 6.46
CA LEU A 141 -7.12 0.58 7.87
C LEU A 141 -7.49 2.07 7.97
N VAL A 142 -6.85 2.91 7.17
CA VAL A 142 -7.11 4.35 7.13
C VAL A 142 -8.56 4.67 6.72
N SER A 143 -9.16 3.96 5.74
CA SER A 143 -10.57 4.18 5.40
C SER A 143 -11.53 3.85 6.53
N GLU A 144 -11.30 2.74 7.25
CA GLU A 144 -12.13 2.37 8.41
C GLU A 144 -12.01 3.38 9.58
N PHE A 145 -10.89 4.08 9.70
CA PHE A 145 -10.72 5.16 10.69
C PHE A 145 -11.36 6.49 10.29
N PHE A 146 -11.68 6.71 9.01
CA PHE A 146 -12.30 7.94 8.53
C PHE A 146 -13.81 7.85 8.37
N ASP A 147 -14.40 6.66 8.43
CA ASP A 147 -15.85 6.45 8.48
C ASP A 147 -16.38 6.69 9.90
N ASP A 148 -16.25 7.93 10.40
CA ASP A 148 -17.05 8.41 11.54
C ASP A 148 -18.50 8.55 11.05
N THR A 149 -19.21 7.43 11.12
CA THR A 149 -20.61 7.25 10.75
C THR A 149 -21.54 7.99 11.72
N ASN A 150 -21.60 9.31 11.61
CA ASN A 150 -22.69 10.09 12.18
C ASN A 150 -23.79 10.26 11.12
N ASN A 151 -24.63 9.23 10.96
CA ASN A 151 -25.83 9.32 10.13
C ASN A 151 -26.72 10.46 10.64
N PRO A 152 -27.22 11.36 9.78
CA PRO A 152 -28.11 12.41 10.21
C PRO A 152 -29.43 11.83 10.71
N LEU A 153 -29.79 12.19 11.95
CA LEU A 153 -31.05 11.84 12.59
C LEU A 153 -32.04 13.00 12.43
N VAL A 154 -33.18 12.75 11.80
CA VAL A 154 -34.24 13.73 11.58
C VAL A 154 -35.46 13.36 12.42
N SER A 155 -36.04 14.34 13.11
CA SER A 155 -37.26 14.16 13.90
C SER A 155 -38.44 14.82 13.20
N MET A 156 -39.54 14.08 13.05
CA MET A 156 -40.77 14.54 12.41
C MET A 156 -41.94 14.42 13.40
N GLU A 157 -42.64 15.53 13.60
CA GLU A 157 -43.87 15.56 14.39
C GLU A 157 -45.07 15.26 13.49
N VAL A 158 -45.88 14.28 13.87
CA VAL A 158 -47.07 13.83 13.14
C VAL A 158 -48.30 14.01 14.01
N GLN A 159 -49.37 14.54 13.42
CA GLN A 159 -50.66 14.68 14.08
C GLN A 159 -51.72 13.85 13.36
N TYR A 160 -52.53 13.12 14.11
CA TYR A 160 -53.66 12.35 13.57
C TYR A 160 -54.87 12.43 14.50
N VAL A 161 -56.07 12.22 13.95
CA VAL A 161 -57.33 12.28 14.71
C VAL A 161 -57.85 10.86 14.92
N GLN A 162 -58.00 10.46 16.19
CA GLN A 162 -58.60 9.19 16.57
C GLN A 162 -59.79 9.46 17.49
N ASN A 163 -60.99 8.97 17.13
CA ASN A 163 -62.23 9.15 17.90
C ASN A 163 -62.55 10.62 18.26
N GLY A 164 -62.21 11.55 17.36
CA GLY A 164 -62.45 12.99 17.56
C GLY A 164 -61.43 13.69 18.47
N GLN A 165 -60.37 13.00 18.89
CA GLN A 165 -59.24 13.59 19.63
C GLN A 165 -58.01 13.67 18.73
N THR A 166 -57.34 14.82 18.72
CA THR A 166 -56.05 15.00 18.04
C THR A 166 -54.94 14.44 18.91
N ILE A 167 -54.18 13.50 18.36
CA ILE A 167 -53.00 12.91 18.97
C ILE A 167 -51.78 13.38 18.18
N THR A 168 -50.75 13.78 18.90
CA THR A 168 -49.44 14.18 18.35
C THR A 168 -48.41 13.12 18.72
N GLY A 169 -47.61 12.69 17.75
CA GLY A 169 -46.51 11.74 17.93
C GLY A 169 -45.23 12.22 17.26
N GLU A 170 -44.09 11.83 17.81
CA GLU A 170 -42.77 12.13 17.25
C GLU A 170 -42.19 10.87 16.62
N ILE A 171 -41.64 11.01 15.42
CA ILE A 171 -41.00 9.93 14.66
C ILE A 171 -39.57 10.34 14.37
N GLN A 172 -38.61 9.53 14.80
CA GLN A 172 -37.19 9.73 14.50
C GLN A 172 -36.78 8.83 13.33
N ILE A 173 -36.06 9.42 12.37
CA ILE A 173 -35.61 8.78 11.13
C ILE A 173 -34.10 8.96 11.05
N GLU A 174 -33.36 7.85 11.05
CA GLU A 174 -31.94 7.83 10.77
C GLU A 174 -31.71 7.66 9.26
N LEU A 175 -30.83 8.48 8.69
CA LEU A 175 -30.56 8.50 7.26
C LEU A 175 -29.14 7.96 6.99
N TYR A 176 -29.04 6.88 6.22
CA TYR A 176 -27.76 6.28 5.84
C TYR A 176 -27.10 7.05 4.69
N GLN A 177 -26.25 8.02 5.03
CA GLN A 177 -25.58 8.86 4.05
C GLN A 177 -24.59 8.06 3.17
N ASP A 178 -23.99 7.01 3.71
CA ASP A 178 -23.02 6.18 2.98
C ASP A 178 -23.67 5.36 1.87
N GLU A 179 -24.91 4.90 2.08
CA GLU A 179 -25.64 4.09 1.10
C GLU A 179 -26.30 4.95 0.02
N ALA A 180 -26.82 6.12 0.39
CA ALA A 180 -27.66 6.94 -0.48
C ALA A 180 -27.37 8.45 -0.34
N PRO A 181 -26.13 8.93 -0.55
CA PRO A 181 -25.69 10.28 -0.18
C PRO A 181 -26.53 11.38 -0.83
N MET A 182 -26.84 11.23 -2.12
CA MET A 182 -27.63 12.20 -2.88
C MET A 182 -29.10 12.27 -2.42
N HIS A 183 -29.66 11.14 -1.97
CA HIS A 183 -31.03 11.10 -1.46
C HIS A 183 -31.11 11.73 -0.07
N VAL A 184 -30.13 11.47 0.79
CA VAL A 184 -30.01 12.09 2.12
C VAL A 184 -29.85 13.60 1.99
N GLU A 185 -28.97 14.08 1.12
CA GLU A 185 -28.78 15.52 0.88
C GLU A 185 -30.05 16.20 0.37
N SER A 186 -30.73 15.60 -0.62
CA SER A 186 -31.99 16.15 -1.13
C SER A 186 -33.09 16.16 -0.08
N PHE A 187 -33.17 15.13 0.77
CA PHE A 187 -34.17 15.06 1.84
C PHE A 187 -33.90 16.11 2.92
N LEU A 188 -32.66 16.21 3.40
CA LEU A 188 -32.26 17.23 4.38
C LEU A 188 -32.53 18.64 3.86
N THR A 189 -32.26 18.91 2.57
CA THR A 189 -32.55 20.21 1.97
C THR A 189 -34.05 20.54 1.99
N HIS A 190 -34.94 19.57 1.75
CA HIS A 190 -36.39 19.80 1.86
C HIS A 190 -36.84 20.01 3.32
N VAL A 191 -36.21 19.31 4.27
CA VAL A 191 -36.47 19.49 5.72
C VAL A 191 -36.05 20.88 6.17
N GLU A 192 -34.83 21.33 5.82
CA GLU A 192 -34.32 22.67 6.15
C GLU A 192 -35.17 23.79 5.54
N ASN A 193 -35.68 23.58 4.32
CA ASN A 193 -36.59 24.51 3.67
C ASN A 193 -38.04 24.45 4.21
N GLY A 194 -38.33 23.56 5.18
CA GLY A 194 -39.65 23.40 5.77
C GLY A 194 -40.71 22.84 4.82
N ALA A 195 -40.29 22.19 3.72
CA ALA A 195 -41.19 21.76 2.66
C ALA A 195 -42.16 20.64 3.09
N TYR A 196 -41.85 19.91 4.16
CA TYR A 196 -42.70 18.86 4.71
C TYR A 196 -43.65 19.33 5.83
N VAL A 197 -43.61 20.60 6.23
CA VAL A 197 -44.50 21.14 7.27
C VAL A 197 -45.93 21.24 6.74
N GLY A 198 -46.86 20.56 7.40
CA GLY A 198 -48.28 20.57 7.02
C GLY A 198 -48.64 19.71 5.81
N ILE A 199 -47.73 18.85 5.36
CA ILE A 199 -48.01 17.87 4.30
C ILE A 199 -48.71 16.65 4.89
N GLU A 200 -49.80 16.22 4.25
CA GLU A 200 -50.57 15.06 4.65
C GLU A 200 -50.01 13.74 4.07
N PHE A 201 -50.25 12.64 4.78
CA PHE A 201 -50.00 11.30 4.27
C PHE A 201 -51.14 10.88 3.35
N HIS A 202 -50.96 11.07 2.04
CA HIS A 202 -51.97 10.77 1.03
C HIS A 202 -52.22 9.27 0.84
N ARG A 203 -51.33 8.40 1.33
CA ARG A 203 -51.50 6.95 1.24
C ARG A 203 -51.04 6.23 2.50
N VAL A 204 -51.97 5.57 3.16
CA VAL A 204 -51.73 4.73 4.35
C VAL A 204 -52.27 3.33 4.08
N ILE A 205 -51.40 2.33 4.06
CA ILE A 205 -51.78 0.92 3.95
C ILE A 205 -51.36 0.21 5.23
N SER A 206 -52.36 -0.26 5.99
CA SER A 206 -52.14 -1.03 7.23
C SER A 206 -51.22 -2.21 6.96
N GLU A 207 -50.26 -2.44 7.86
CA GLU A 207 -49.28 -3.54 7.81
C GLU A 207 -48.33 -3.52 6.58
N PHE A 208 -48.21 -2.40 5.88
CA PHE A 208 -47.31 -2.31 4.72
C PHE A 208 -46.44 -1.06 4.71
N MET A 209 -47.03 0.12 4.50
CA MET A 209 -46.28 1.37 4.46
C MET A 209 -47.20 2.60 4.58
N ILE A 210 -46.57 3.70 4.93
CA ILE A 210 -47.13 5.05 4.89
C ILE A 210 -46.36 5.83 3.83
N GLN A 211 -47.06 6.50 2.91
CA GLN A 211 -46.48 7.35 1.87
C GLN A 211 -46.87 8.81 2.14
N GLY A 212 -45.87 9.68 2.08
CA GLY A 212 -46.04 11.13 2.17
C GLY A 212 -45.07 11.85 1.25
N GLY A 213 -44.91 13.16 1.45
CA GLY A 213 -43.88 13.93 0.75
C GLY A 213 -44.23 14.40 -0.66
N ASP A 214 -45.52 14.49 -1.01
CA ASP A 214 -45.95 15.26 -2.18
C ASP A 214 -46.07 16.74 -1.81
N ILE A 215 -45.01 17.49 -2.05
CA ILE A 215 -44.87 18.91 -1.71
C ILE A 215 -45.70 19.80 -2.67
N GLU A 216 -46.06 19.30 -3.86
CA GLU A 216 -46.70 20.12 -4.91
C GLU A 216 -48.21 19.96 -4.97
N SER A 217 -48.71 18.71 -4.94
CA SER A 217 -50.11 18.43 -5.28
C SER A 217 -50.96 17.81 -4.18
N MET A 218 -50.36 17.50 -3.01
CA MET A 218 -50.98 16.83 -1.84
C MET A 218 -51.74 15.51 -2.12
N GLY A 219 -51.94 15.13 -3.38
CA GLY A 219 -52.68 13.95 -3.84
C GLY A 219 -51.81 12.82 -4.38
N GLY A 220 -50.49 12.91 -4.23
CA GLY A 220 -49.52 11.87 -4.61
C GLY A 220 -49.08 11.91 -6.07
N SER A 221 -49.39 12.98 -6.82
CA SER A 221 -49.04 13.11 -8.24
C SER A 221 -47.88 14.07 -8.53
N GLY A 222 -47.40 14.76 -7.49
CA GLY A 222 -46.35 15.78 -7.58
C GLY A 222 -45.11 15.46 -6.75
N GLY A 223 -44.12 16.36 -6.82
CA GLY A 223 -42.85 16.24 -6.10
C GLY A 223 -41.65 16.51 -7.01
N TYR A 224 -40.63 17.14 -6.46
CA TYR A 224 -39.34 17.37 -7.11
C TYR A 224 -38.19 17.13 -6.12
N ALA A 225 -37.01 16.83 -6.64
CA ALA A 225 -35.79 16.75 -5.82
C ALA A 225 -35.21 18.15 -5.62
N ALA A 226 -34.83 18.50 -4.39
CA ALA A 226 -34.18 19.76 -4.07
C ALA A 226 -32.83 19.92 -4.78
N THR A 227 -32.06 18.83 -4.87
CA THR A 227 -30.81 18.80 -5.62
C THR A 227 -31.03 18.05 -6.92
N THR A 228 -31.11 18.79 -8.01
CA THR A 228 -31.08 18.23 -9.36
C THR A 228 -29.69 17.63 -9.59
N MET A 229 -29.63 16.35 -9.96
CA MET A 229 -28.38 15.72 -10.37
C MET A 229 -27.68 16.64 -11.38
N VAL A 230 -26.41 16.96 -11.17
CA VAL A 230 -25.60 17.76 -12.11
C VAL A 230 -25.71 17.13 -13.51
N GLY A 231 -26.57 17.71 -14.36
CA GLY A 231 -26.85 17.22 -15.71
C GLY A 231 -28.33 17.04 -16.11
N ALA A 232 -29.31 17.11 -15.20
CA ALA A 232 -30.73 17.05 -15.57
C ALA A 232 -31.36 18.45 -15.51
N THR A 233 -31.79 18.98 -16.66
CA THR A 233 -32.60 20.19 -16.74
C THR A 233 -33.98 19.95 -16.13
N GLU A 234 -34.52 20.94 -15.40
CA GLU A 234 -35.89 20.99 -14.84
C GLU A 234 -36.90 20.17 -15.65
N SER A 235 -37.24 18.98 -15.16
CA SER A 235 -38.32 18.18 -15.73
C SER A 235 -39.43 18.07 -14.70
N LYS A 236 -40.42 18.96 -14.85
CA LYS A 236 -41.72 18.86 -14.19
C LYS A 236 -42.32 17.48 -14.49
N CYS A 237 -42.68 16.71 -13.46
CA CYS A 237 -43.28 15.39 -13.63
C CYS A 237 -44.63 15.50 -14.39
N PRO A 238 -44.84 14.75 -15.48
CA PRO A 238 -46.13 14.77 -16.19
C PRO A 238 -47.17 13.94 -15.44
N SER A 239 -48.30 14.56 -15.07
CA SER A 239 -49.44 13.90 -14.42
C SER A 239 -50.04 12.80 -15.32
N HIS A 240 -49.98 11.54 -14.89
CA HIS A 240 -50.68 10.43 -15.55
C HIS A 240 -51.75 9.84 -14.64
N ASN A 241 -52.99 9.92 -15.09
CA ASN A 241 -54.16 9.34 -14.45
C ASN A 241 -54.28 7.87 -14.90
N VAL A 242 -53.89 6.90 -14.06
CA VAL A 242 -53.94 5.47 -14.42
C VAL A 242 -55.07 4.76 -13.67
N PRO A 243 -56.01 4.09 -14.37
CA PRO A 243 -57.09 3.34 -13.72
C PRO A 243 -56.56 2.05 -13.08
N ILE A 244 -56.98 1.80 -11.83
CA ILE A 244 -56.53 0.68 -11.01
C ILE A 244 -57.15 -0.63 -11.52
N ARG A 245 -56.34 -1.51 -12.12
CA ARG A 245 -56.68 -2.94 -12.28
C ARG A 245 -55.81 -3.80 -11.35
N ARG A 246 -56.49 -4.66 -10.59
CA ARG A 246 -55.90 -5.66 -9.69
C ARG A 246 -54.92 -6.56 -10.43
N THR A 247 -53.63 -6.47 -10.12
CA THR A 247 -52.66 -7.56 -10.29
C THR A 247 -51.52 -7.34 -9.31
N THR A 248 -51.30 -8.32 -8.44
CA THR A 248 -50.14 -8.49 -7.58
C THR A 248 -48.90 -8.64 -8.48
N ARG A 249 -48.10 -7.59 -8.60
CA ARG A 249 -46.74 -7.68 -9.15
C ARG A 249 -45.93 -6.48 -8.69
N THR A 250 -44.71 -6.76 -8.23
CA THR A 250 -43.61 -5.82 -8.09
C THR A 250 -43.52 -4.97 -9.36
N ALA A 251 -43.68 -3.65 -9.23
CA ALA A 251 -43.50 -2.72 -10.33
C ALA A 251 -42.01 -2.63 -10.66
N ARG A 252 -41.53 -3.54 -11.51
CA ARG A 252 -40.31 -3.37 -12.28
C ARG A 252 -40.73 -2.78 -13.62
N THR A 253 -40.82 -1.46 -13.72
CA THR A 253 -40.94 -0.79 -15.01
C THR A 253 -39.62 -0.99 -15.75
N ARG A 254 -39.74 -1.49 -16.98
CA ARG A 254 -38.63 -1.87 -17.84
C ARG A 254 -38.40 -0.72 -18.82
N GLU A 255 -37.89 0.41 -18.32
CA GLU A 255 -37.40 1.52 -19.14
C GLU A 255 -36.31 2.26 -18.38
N ARG A 256 -35.12 2.39 -19.00
CA ARG A 256 -33.83 2.61 -18.32
C ARG A 256 -33.51 4.09 -18.05
N SER A 257 -34.52 4.96 -18.01
CA SER A 257 -34.36 6.41 -17.85
C SER A 257 -35.30 7.07 -16.83
N GLU A 258 -36.10 6.30 -16.09
CA GLU A 258 -37.15 6.85 -15.22
C GLU A 258 -36.92 6.54 -13.72
N ALA A 259 -35.67 6.41 -13.30
CA ALA A 259 -35.31 6.32 -11.88
C ALA A 259 -35.35 7.69 -11.17
N HIS A 260 -35.97 8.70 -11.79
CA HIS A 260 -35.98 10.07 -11.30
C HIS A 260 -37.37 10.39 -10.76
N CYS A 261 -37.42 10.76 -9.49
CA CYS A 261 -38.64 11.17 -8.77
C CYS A 261 -39.55 10.02 -8.31
N TRP A 262 -39.07 9.21 -7.37
CA TRP A 262 -39.98 8.55 -6.43
C TRP A 262 -39.93 9.31 -5.11
N SER A 263 -41.09 9.89 -4.81
CA SER A 263 -41.52 10.43 -3.53
C SER A 263 -41.14 9.49 -2.38
N LEU A 264 -40.85 10.07 -1.22
CA LEU A 264 -40.40 9.41 0.00
C LEU A 264 -41.30 8.21 0.36
N ALA A 265 -40.95 7.02 -0.12
CA ALA A 265 -41.49 5.77 0.41
C ALA A 265 -40.69 5.43 1.67
N ALA A 266 -40.98 6.13 2.76
CA ALA A 266 -40.55 5.67 4.07
C ALA A 266 -41.29 4.36 4.35
N LEU A 267 -40.59 3.24 4.19
CA LEU A 267 -41.10 1.91 4.50
C LEU A 267 -41.10 1.76 6.02
N MET A 268 -41.95 2.53 6.70
CA MET A 268 -42.24 2.35 8.11
C MET A 268 -43.22 1.20 8.21
N GLN A 269 -42.70 0.02 8.55
CA GLN A 269 -43.52 -1.07 9.05
C GLN A 269 -44.10 -0.60 10.39
N ALA A 270 -45.42 -0.40 10.42
CA ALA A 270 -46.19 -0.20 11.64
C ALA A 270 -46.37 -1.54 12.37
#